data_AF-A0A2D4IDM7-F1
#
_entry.id   AF-A0A2D4IDM7-F1
#
_cell.length_a   1.000
_cell.length_b   1.000
_cell.length_c   1.000
_cell.angle_alpha   90.00
_cell.angle_beta   90.00
_cell.angle_gamma   90.00
#
_symmetry.space_group_name_H-M   'P 1'
#
loop_
_entity.id
_entity.type
_entity.pdbx_description
1 polymer ?
#
loop_
_entity_poly.entity_id
_entity_poly.type
_entity_poly.pdbx_seq_one_letter_code
_entity_poly.pdbx_strand_id
1 'polypeptide(L)'
;GEKRAYLSLPKPGKHNANLKALKPARLDNEEPTTFGKSGLELHKLTTQVDSEMEKWEDPENEIIRYGQGLSSMAYSMYLFTRGEGLLKITQDLFHQAEAFATEGLKLTSALHIFSNQGRSVHTCHYPNQGSIMQT
;
A
#
# COMPACT_ATOMS: atom_id res chain seq x y z
N GLY A 1 -5.45 -44.94 -9.78
CA GLY A 1 -4.35 -44.06 -9.32
C GLY A 1 -4.05 -43.06 -10.40
N GLU A 2 -4.69 -41.90 -10.36
CA GLU A 2 -4.59 -40.90 -11.42
C GLU A 2 -3.31 -40.07 -11.24
N LYS A 3 -2.49 -40.07 -12.29
CA LYS A 3 -1.22 -39.34 -12.35
C LYS A 3 -1.51 -37.85 -12.43
N ARG A 4 -1.15 -37.12 -11.38
CA ARG A 4 -1.13 -35.65 -11.37
C ARG A 4 -0.17 -35.16 -12.44
N ALA A 5 -0.70 -34.55 -13.49
CA ALA A 5 0.11 -33.89 -14.50
C ALA A 5 0.77 -32.65 -13.88
N TYR A 6 2.07 -32.76 -13.58
CA TYR A 6 2.89 -31.61 -13.24
C TYR A 6 3.05 -30.75 -14.50
N LEU A 7 2.35 -29.62 -14.53
CA LEU A 7 2.52 -28.59 -15.56
C LEU A 7 3.88 -27.92 -15.34
N SER A 8 4.90 -28.37 -16.06
CA SER A 8 6.17 -27.66 -16.14
C SER A 8 5.99 -26.33 -16.87
N LEU A 9 6.62 -25.27 -16.35
CA LEU A 9 6.63 -23.94 -16.96
C LEU A 9 7.10 -23.99 -18.43
N PRO A 10 6.55 -23.14 -19.32
CA PRO A 10 6.95 -23.10 -20.72
C PRO A 10 8.45 -22.80 -20.84
N LYS A 11 9.18 -23.66 -21.57
CA LYS A 11 10.60 -23.42 -21.83
C LYS A 11 10.76 -22.27 -22.83
N PRO A 12 11.63 -21.28 -22.57
CA PRO A 12 11.94 -20.23 -23.53
C PRO A 12 12.69 -20.83 -24.73
N GLY A 13 11.97 -21.07 -25.82
CA GLY A 13 12.52 -21.66 -27.04
C GLY A 13 11.70 -21.27 -28.25
N LYS A 14 12.24 -20.34 -29.04
CA LYS A 14 11.87 -19.92 -30.41
C LYS A 14 10.61 -20.59 -30.99
N HIS A 15 9.46 -20.00 -30.74
CA HIS A 15 8.30 -20.13 -31.61
C HIS A 15 7.95 -18.76 -32.17
N ASN A 16 7.86 -18.72 -33.50
CA ASN A 16 7.20 -17.70 -34.29
C ASN A 16 5.71 -17.62 -33.90
N ALA A 17 5.42 -17.02 -32.75
CA ALA A 17 4.07 -16.70 -32.38
C ALA A 17 3.55 -15.64 -33.35
N ASN A 18 2.76 -16.06 -34.34
CA ASN A 18 1.75 -15.20 -34.93
C ASN A 18 0.78 -14.87 -33.79
N LEU A 19 1.15 -13.90 -32.96
CA LEU A 19 0.30 -13.29 -31.96
C LEU A 19 -0.75 -12.50 -32.74
N LYS A 20 -1.76 -13.20 -33.25
CA LYS A 20 -3.04 -12.55 -33.50
C LYS A 20 -3.38 -11.87 -32.18
N ALA A 21 -3.38 -10.54 -32.18
CA ALA A 21 -3.64 -9.72 -31.02
C ALA A 21 -4.81 -10.35 -30.25
N LEU A 22 -4.50 -10.91 -29.08
CA LEU A 22 -5.52 -11.52 -28.24
C LEU A 22 -6.44 -10.36 -27.86
N LYS A 23 -7.65 -10.35 -28.42
CA LYS A 23 -8.59 -9.26 -28.17
C LYS A 23 -8.80 -9.18 -26.65
N PRO A 24 -8.68 -7.99 -26.03
CA PRO A 24 -8.98 -7.83 -24.63
C PRO A 24 -10.36 -8.44 -24.35
N ALA A 25 -10.39 -9.52 -23.56
CA ALA A 25 -11.64 -10.08 -23.10
C ALA A 25 -12.27 -9.04 -22.19
N ARG A 26 -13.46 -8.54 -22.56
CA ARG A 26 -14.25 -7.71 -21.65
C ARG A 26 -14.67 -8.59 -20.48
N LEU A 27 -14.43 -8.11 -19.26
CA LEU A 27 -14.93 -8.73 -18.04
C LEU A 27 -16.47 -8.79 -18.12
N ASP A 28 -17.06 -9.89 -17.65
CA ASP A 28 -18.51 -10.09 -17.62
C ASP A 28 -19.18 -9.02 -16.73
N ASN A 29 -20.41 -8.61 -17.04
CA ASN A 29 -21.05 -7.41 -16.46
C ASN A 29 -21.30 -7.45 -14.94
N GLU A 30 -21.19 -8.62 -14.31
CA GLU A 30 -21.31 -8.81 -12.85
C GLU A 30 -20.09 -8.24 -12.09
N GLU A 31 -18.88 -8.64 -12.49
CA GLU A 31 -17.61 -8.24 -11.86
C GLU A 31 -17.37 -6.71 -11.81
N PRO A 32 -17.66 -5.89 -12.83
CA PRO A 32 -17.44 -4.44 -12.77
C PRO A 32 -18.35 -3.73 -11.75
N THR A 33 -19.50 -4.31 -11.38
CA THR A 33 -20.40 -3.70 -10.37
C THR A 33 -19.86 -3.84 -8.95
N THR A 34 -19.15 -4.93 -8.64
CA THR A 34 -18.51 -5.14 -7.34
C THR A 34 -17.24 -4.29 -7.21
N PHE A 35 -16.42 -4.21 -8.28
CA PHE A 35 -15.27 -3.28 -8.34
C PHE A 35 -15.69 -1.81 -8.27
N GLY A 36 -16.84 -1.44 -8.84
CA GLY A 36 -17.38 -0.09 -8.74
C GLY A 36 -17.70 0.33 -7.31
N LYS A 37 -18.22 -0.59 -6.49
CA LYS A 37 -18.57 -0.30 -5.09
C LYS A 37 -17.33 -0.12 -4.22
N SER A 38 -16.39 -1.08 -4.26
CA SER A 38 -15.13 -0.99 -3.51
C SER A 38 -14.30 0.23 -3.94
N GLY A 39 -14.39 0.59 -5.22
CA GLY A 39 -13.80 1.78 -5.79
C GLY A 39 -14.33 3.11 -5.25
N LEU A 40 -15.65 3.23 -5.08
CA LEU A 40 -16.27 4.41 -4.49
C LEU A 40 -15.85 4.60 -3.04
N GLU A 41 -15.81 3.50 -2.27
CA GLU A 41 -15.33 3.53 -0.88
C GLU A 41 -13.86 3.94 -0.81
N LEU A 42 -13.01 3.43 -1.72
CA LEU A 42 -11.60 3.83 -1.78
C LEU A 42 -11.45 5.31 -2.12
N HIS A 43 -12.18 5.83 -3.12
CA HIS A 43 -12.15 7.25 -3.46
C HIS A 43 -12.50 8.13 -2.25
N LYS A 44 -13.56 7.76 -1.51
CA LYS A 44 -13.97 8.46 -0.29
C LYS A 44 -12.87 8.43 0.77
N LEU A 45 -12.24 7.27 1.00
CA LEU A 45 -11.12 7.14 1.94
C LEU A 45 -9.92 7.99 1.50
N THR A 46 -9.60 8.03 0.20
CA THR A 46 -8.53 8.87 -0.33
C THR A 46 -8.82 10.35 -0.10
N THR A 47 -10.03 10.83 -0.42
CA THR A 47 -10.43 12.22 -0.15
C THR A 47 -10.41 12.55 1.34
N GLN A 48 -10.77 11.61 2.21
CA GLN A 48 -10.65 11.81 3.66
C GLN A 48 -9.20 12.01 4.08
N VAL A 49 -8.27 11.19 3.57
CA VAL A 49 -6.83 11.35 3.81
C VAL A 49 -6.32 12.70 3.31
N ASP A 50 -6.73 13.12 2.10
CA ASP A 50 -6.35 14.42 1.53
C ASP A 50 -6.85 15.58 2.40
N SER A 51 -8.12 15.54 2.81
CA SER A 51 -8.72 16.58 3.67
C SER A 51 -8.12 16.63 5.08
N GLU A 52 -7.67 15.48 5.59
CA GLU A 52 -7.01 15.41 6.88
C GLU A 52 -5.60 16.00 6.79
N MET A 53 -4.87 15.76 5.69
CA MET A 53 -3.55 16.35 5.46
C MET A 53 -3.59 17.88 5.44
N GLU A 54 -4.58 18.50 4.80
CA GLU A 54 -4.66 19.97 4.70
C GLU A 54 -4.67 20.67 6.07
N LYS A 55 -4.95 19.94 7.15
CA LYS A 55 -4.97 20.44 8.53
C LYS A 55 -3.61 20.38 9.23
N TRP A 56 -2.62 19.68 8.66
CA TRP A 56 -1.29 19.55 9.24
C TRP A 56 -0.36 20.62 8.67
N GLU A 57 0.17 21.48 9.55
CA GLU A 57 1.03 22.60 9.16
C GLU A 57 2.50 22.20 8.94
N ASP A 58 2.91 21.03 9.41
CA ASP A 58 4.29 20.54 9.29
C ASP A 58 4.47 19.67 8.03
N PRO A 59 5.05 20.21 6.95
CA PRO A 59 5.29 19.46 5.72
C PRO A 59 6.37 18.38 5.86
N GLU A 60 7.18 18.43 6.92
CA GLU A 60 8.23 17.43 7.20
C GLU A 60 7.71 16.25 8.04
N ASN A 61 6.43 16.24 8.42
CA ASN A 61 5.86 15.11 9.15
C ASN A 61 5.83 13.84 8.29
N GLU A 62 6.78 12.95 8.55
CA GLU A 62 7.00 11.72 7.79
C GLU A 62 5.78 10.79 7.79
N ILE A 63 5.09 10.65 8.93
CA ILE A 63 3.91 9.78 9.05
C ILE A 63 2.82 10.23 8.08
N ILE A 64 2.58 11.53 8.05
CA ILE A 64 1.53 12.16 7.26
C ILE A 64 1.90 12.08 5.77
N ARG A 65 3.16 12.37 5.40
CA ARG A 65 3.68 12.22 4.04
C ARG A 65 3.58 10.78 3.51
N TYR A 66 3.98 9.79 4.31
CA TYR A 66 3.90 8.38 3.90
C TYR A 66 2.46 7.88 3.81
N GLY A 67 1.58 8.30 4.73
CA GLY A 67 0.15 7.97 4.69
C GLY A 67 -0.52 8.48 3.41
N GLN A 68 -0.23 9.71 3.02
CA GLN A 68 -0.72 10.25 1.75
C GLN A 68 -0.17 9.54 0.52
N GLY A 69 1.14 9.28 0.50
CA GLY A 69 1.78 8.53 -0.58
C GLY A 69 1.08 7.18 -0.78
N LEU A 70 0.90 6.41 0.28
CA LEU A 70 0.17 5.14 0.25
C LEU A 70 -1.26 5.29 -0.27
N SER A 71 -2.01 6.28 0.21
CA SER A 71 -3.39 6.53 -0.25
C SER A 71 -3.46 6.78 -1.76
N SER A 72 -2.57 7.64 -2.28
CA SER A 72 -2.49 7.96 -3.71
C SER A 72 -2.10 6.75 -4.57
N MET A 73 -1.15 5.94 -4.07
CA MET A 73 -0.71 4.72 -4.74
C MET A 73 -1.83 3.67 -4.78
N ALA A 74 -2.56 3.45 -3.68
CA ALA A 74 -3.70 2.55 -3.64
C ALA A 74 -4.81 2.98 -4.60
N TYR A 75 -5.10 4.29 -4.66
CA TYR A 75 -6.09 4.82 -5.60
C TYR A 75 -5.66 4.63 -7.05
N SER A 76 -4.38 4.82 -7.37
CA SER A 76 -3.82 4.56 -8.70
C SER A 76 -3.94 3.09 -9.11
N MET A 77 -3.73 2.15 -8.18
CA MET A 77 -3.94 0.72 -8.41
C MET A 77 -5.41 0.37 -8.63
N TYR A 78 -6.34 1.05 -7.96
CA TYR A 78 -7.77 0.89 -8.23
C TYR A 78 -8.16 1.42 -9.62
N LEU A 79 -7.68 2.61 -10.01
CA LEU A 79 -7.96 3.15 -11.35
C LEU A 79 -7.54 2.18 -12.46
N PHE A 80 -6.42 1.47 -12.27
CA PHE A 80 -5.99 0.41 -13.18
C PHE A 80 -7.05 -0.69 -13.38
N THR A 81 -7.76 -1.10 -12.31
CA THR A 81 -8.82 -2.12 -12.42
C THR A 81 -10.00 -1.70 -13.30
N ARG A 82 -10.14 -0.39 -13.54
CA ARG A 82 -11.13 0.20 -14.45
C ARG A 82 -10.58 0.52 -15.84
N GLY A 83 -9.29 0.29 -16.07
CA GLY A 83 -8.61 0.75 -17.27
C GLY A 83 -8.39 2.28 -17.32
N GLU A 84 -8.41 2.94 -16.16
CA GLU A 84 -8.20 4.37 -15.99
C GLU A 84 -6.84 4.66 -15.33
N GLY A 85 -6.46 5.94 -15.26
CA GLY A 85 -5.23 6.37 -14.58
C GLY A 85 -3.95 6.15 -15.39
N LEU A 86 -2.80 6.23 -14.71
CA LEU A 86 -1.47 6.24 -15.34
C LEU A 86 -0.92 4.83 -15.62
N LEU A 87 -1.29 3.83 -14.81
CA LEU A 87 -0.86 2.45 -14.99
C LEU A 87 -1.58 1.86 -16.21
N LYS A 88 -0.84 1.30 -17.18
CA LYS A 88 -1.41 0.83 -18.45
C LYS A 88 -1.30 -0.67 -18.63
N ILE A 89 -0.23 -1.26 -18.13
CA ILE A 89 0.02 -2.70 -18.25
C ILE A 89 0.16 -3.34 -16.87
N THR A 90 -0.09 -4.65 -16.79
CA THR A 90 0.02 -5.41 -15.53
C THR A 90 1.41 -5.30 -14.89
N GLN A 91 2.45 -5.14 -15.71
CA GLN A 91 3.80 -4.89 -15.22
C GLN A 91 3.88 -3.58 -14.41
N ASP A 92 3.21 -2.50 -14.83
CA ASP A 92 3.17 -1.23 -14.08
C ASP A 92 2.48 -1.45 -12.72
N LEU A 93 1.40 -2.25 -12.69
CA LEU A 93 0.69 -2.58 -11.46
C LEU A 93 1.59 -3.33 -10.47
N PHE A 94 2.41 -4.27 -10.93
CA PHE A 94 3.34 -4.98 -10.04
C PHE A 94 4.43 -4.05 -9.49
N HIS A 95 5.02 -3.20 -10.32
CA HIS A 95 5.98 -2.20 -9.83
C HIS A 95 5.34 -1.24 -8.82
N GLN A 96 4.09 -0.81 -9.08
CA GLN A 96 3.35 0.02 -8.14
C GLN A 96 3.10 -0.69 -6.81
N ALA A 97 2.79 -1.98 -6.83
CA ALA A 97 2.58 -2.79 -5.63
C ALA A 97 3.87 -2.97 -4.81
N GLU A 98 5.02 -3.17 -5.47
CA GLU A 98 6.34 -3.22 -4.82
C GLU A 98 6.68 -1.89 -4.14
N ALA A 99 6.46 -0.78 -4.85
CA ALA A 99 6.64 0.55 -4.30
C ALA A 99 5.68 0.80 -3.12
N PHE A 100 4.41 0.37 -3.23
CA PHE A 100 3.41 0.50 -2.17
C PHE A 100 3.84 -0.26 -0.90
N ALA A 101 4.32 -1.49 -1.04
CA ALA A 101 4.83 -2.27 0.08
C ALA A 101 6.05 -1.59 0.74
N THR A 102 6.96 -1.04 -0.08
CA THR A 102 8.14 -0.32 0.41
C THR A 102 7.75 0.94 1.20
N GLU A 103 6.79 1.72 0.70
CA GLU A 103 6.30 2.91 1.38
C GLU A 103 5.59 2.55 2.70
N GLY A 104 4.88 1.43 2.73
CA GLY A 104 4.25 0.88 3.94
C GLY A 104 5.24 0.57 5.06
N LEU A 105 6.42 0.06 4.70
CA LEU A 105 7.49 -0.18 5.67
C LEU A 105 8.05 1.13 6.24
N LYS A 106 8.17 2.18 5.44
CA LYS A 106 8.59 3.51 5.92
C LYS A 106 7.59 4.09 6.90
N LEU A 107 6.29 4.03 6.59
CA LEU A 107 5.23 4.46 7.51
C LEU A 107 5.27 3.67 8.83
N THR A 108 5.43 2.35 8.75
CA THR A 108 5.55 1.48 9.94
C THR A 108 6.74 1.89 10.80
N SER A 109 7.89 2.17 10.19
CA SER A 109 9.08 2.65 10.89
C SER A 109 8.84 3.98 11.59
N ALA A 110 8.26 4.96 10.90
CA ALA A 110 7.95 6.28 11.46
C ALA A 110 6.96 6.18 12.65
N LEU A 111 5.92 5.36 12.53
CA LEU A 111 4.97 5.09 13.61
C LEU A 111 5.63 4.40 14.81
N HIS A 112 6.55 3.47 14.58
CA HIS A 112 7.28 2.80 15.65
C HIS A 112 8.18 3.79 16.40
N ILE A 113 8.90 4.66 15.69
CA ILE A 113 9.71 5.73 16.28
C ILE A 113 8.82 6.65 17.12
N PHE A 114 7.71 7.13 16.55
CA PHE A 114 6.75 7.99 17.24
C PHE A 114 6.19 7.35 18.52
N SER A 115 5.78 6.07 18.45
CA SER A 115 5.32 5.31 19.60
C SER A 115 6.38 5.22 20.71
N ASN A 116 7.65 5.04 20.36
CA ASN A 116 8.73 4.93 21.33
C ASN A 116 9.07 6.28 21.99
N GLN A 117 8.96 7.39 21.26
CA GLN A 117 9.07 8.73 21.85
C GLN A 117 8.00 8.94 22.93
N GLY A 118 6.75 8.55 22.66
CA GLY A 118 5.65 8.63 23.62
C GLY A 118 5.84 7.77 24.88
N ARG A 119 6.50 6.59 24.76
CA ARG A 119 6.83 5.73 25.89
C ARG A 119 7.96 6.26 26.76
N SER A 120 8.97 6.90 26.15
CA SER A 120 10.11 7.47 26.88
C SER A 120 9.69 8.55 27.87
N VAL A 121 8.70 9.38 27.50
CA VAL A 121 8.16 10.45 28.39
C VAL A 121 7.47 9.88 29.63
N HIS A 122 6.84 8.70 29.56
CA HIS A 122 6.19 8.07 30.71
C HIS A 122 7.17 7.33 31.65
N THR A 123 8.43 7.13 31.26
CA THR A 123 9.43 6.46 32.11
C THR A 123 10.34 7.40 32.91
N CYS A 124 10.14 8.72 32.82
CA CYS A 124 10.98 9.72 33.50
C CYS A 124 10.30 10.34 34.74
N HIS A 125 9.81 9.55 35.71
CA HIS A 125 9.59 10.07 37.07
C HIS A 125 9.51 8.97 38.15
N TYR A 126 10.67 8.63 38.72
CA TYR A 126 10.76 8.28 40.14
C TYR A 126 11.98 9.01 40.73
N PRO A 127 11.80 10.12 41.47
CA PRO A 127 12.88 10.64 42.29
C PRO A 127 13.14 9.65 43.43
N ASN A 128 14.34 9.10 43.44
CA ASN A 128 14.87 8.28 44.52
C ASN A 128 15.00 9.16 45.79
N GLN A 129 13.96 9.21 46.62
CA GLN A 129 14.06 9.74 47.98
C GLN A 129 14.54 8.62 48.90
N GLY A 130 15.75 8.72 49.43
CA GLY A 130 16.19 7.79 50.48
C GLY A 130 17.69 7.63 50.71
N SER A 131 18.50 8.69 50.60
CA SER A 131 19.78 8.76 51.30
C SER A 131 19.72 9.89 52.32
N ILE A 132 19.29 9.58 53.54
CA ILE A 132 19.56 10.40 54.71
C ILE A 132 20.10 9.47 55.80
N MET A 133 21.41 9.60 56.00
CA MET A 133 22.21 9.35 57.21
C MET A 133 21.43 8.80 58.43
N GLN A 134 21.81 7.63 58.92
CA GLN A 134 21.72 7.33 60.35
C GLN A 134 23.13 7.42 60.94
N THR A 135 23.27 8.32 61.91
CA THR A 135 24.41 8.55 62.80
C THR A 135 24.60 7.42 63.78
#